data_AF-A0A2N1MIQ9-F1
#
_entry.id   AF-A0A2N1MIQ9-F1
#
_cell.length_a   1.000
_cell.length_b   1.000
_cell.length_c   1.000
_cell.angle_alpha   90.00
_cell.angle_beta   90.00
_cell.angle_gamma   90.00
#
_symmetry.space_group_name_H-M   'P 1'
#
loop_
_entity.id
_entity.type
_entity.pdbx_description
1 polymer ?
#
loop_
_entity_poly.entity_id
_entity_poly.type
_entity_poly.pdbx_seq_one_letter_code
_entity_poly.pdbx_strand_id
1 'polypeptide(L)'
;MKKKTIAKATATRWLNVLGYSFQSQKQGTYYDGHERPDVVEYRKLFLDKIYSYERYMAKYEGETMERIPPMLESNNKEIILVTHDECIFYSNDGKRGVWTKTGELPLRKKGNGRSIMVSEFLSEECGRLKLNAQQHQENSSIPQEARTYLQPGKDREGYWTSEHLIDQLEKIKEISSLIVNYKVKELQNKIQ
;
A
#
# COMPACT_ATOMS: atom_id res chain seq x y z
N MET A 1 -38.49 -13.78 8.13
CA MET A 1 -38.73 -13.45 6.70
C MET A 1 -37.42 -13.00 6.05
N LYS A 2 -36.97 -13.62 4.96
CA LYS A 2 -35.82 -13.11 4.18
C LYS A 2 -36.22 -11.82 3.46
N LYS A 3 -35.47 -10.73 3.63
CA LYS A 3 -35.66 -9.50 2.85
C LYS A 3 -35.44 -9.84 1.37
N LYS A 4 -36.42 -9.53 0.51
CA LYS A 4 -36.24 -9.62 -0.95
C LYS A 4 -35.36 -8.46 -1.39
N THR A 5 -34.15 -8.76 -1.83
CA THR A 5 -33.21 -7.77 -2.36
C THR A 5 -33.45 -7.59 -3.85
N ILE A 6 -33.53 -6.34 -4.31
CA ILE A 6 -33.65 -6.05 -5.74
C ILE A 6 -32.31 -6.41 -6.40
N ALA A 7 -32.34 -7.20 -7.46
CA ALA A 7 -31.15 -7.52 -8.22
C ALA A 7 -30.59 -6.26 -8.93
N LYS A 8 -29.26 -6.14 -8.98
CA LYS A 8 -28.57 -5.04 -9.68
C LYS A 8 -29.07 -4.85 -11.11
N ALA A 9 -29.28 -5.95 -11.83
CA ALA A 9 -29.82 -5.94 -13.20
C ALA A 9 -31.19 -5.27 -13.29
N THR A 10 -32.10 -5.56 -12.35
CA THR A 10 -33.43 -4.94 -12.30
C THR A 10 -33.32 -3.44 -12.05
N ALA A 11 -32.48 -3.01 -11.09
CA ALA A 11 -32.25 -1.60 -10.81
C ALA A 11 -31.65 -0.85 -12.01
N THR A 12 -30.65 -1.43 -12.68
CA THR A 12 -30.03 -0.87 -13.88
C THR A 12 -31.02 -0.73 -15.03
N ARG A 13 -31.90 -1.73 -15.24
CA ARG A 13 -32.95 -1.66 -16.27
C ARG A 13 -33.92 -0.52 -16.00
N TRP A 14 -34.35 -0.35 -14.76
CA TRP A 14 -35.23 0.78 -14.38
C TRP A 14 -34.55 2.13 -14.55
N LEU A 15 -33.26 2.26 -14.24
CA LEU A 15 -32.51 3.49 -14.49
C LEU A 15 -32.52 3.87 -15.99
N ASN A 16 -32.29 2.90 -16.88
CA ASN A 16 -32.39 3.14 -18.33
C ASN A 16 -33.80 3.55 -18.76
N VAL A 17 -34.85 2.90 -18.22
CA VAL A 17 -36.26 3.25 -18.50
C VAL A 17 -36.60 4.67 -18.04
N LEU A 18 -36.04 5.11 -16.91
CA LEU A 18 -36.18 6.48 -16.39
C LEU A 18 -35.32 7.51 -17.15
N GLY A 19 -34.65 7.09 -18.22
CA GLY A 19 -33.80 7.94 -19.04
C GLY A 19 -32.46 8.26 -18.40
N TYR A 20 -31.93 7.39 -17.54
CA TYR A 20 -30.55 7.49 -17.05
C TYR A 20 -29.63 6.59 -17.88
N SER A 21 -28.40 7.03 -18.08
CA SER A 21 -27.34 6.22 -18.71
C SER A 21 -26.07 6.28 -17.85
N PHE A 22 -25.29 5.20 -17.89
CA PHE A 22 -24.00 5.18 -17.22
C PHE A 22 -22.93 5.80 -18.11
N GLN A 23 -22.32 6.88 -17.65
CA GLN A 23 -21.25 7.56 -18.36
C GLN A 23 -19.94 7.39 -17.60
N SER A 24 -18.87 7.03 -18.32
CA SER A 24 -17.51 6.92 -17.79
C SER A 24 -16.64 8.03 -18.37
N GLN A 25 -15.95 8.78 -17.52
CA GLN A 25 -14.92 9.69 -17.99
C GLN A 25 -13.65 8.91 -18.39
N LYS A 26 -13.15 9.20 -19.59
CA LYS A 26 -11.85 8.74 -20.06
C LYS A 26 -10.81 9.81 -19.74
N GLN A 27 -9.82 9.46 -18.94
CA GLN A 27 -8.60 10.24 -18.80
C GLN A 27 -7.56 9.66 -19.78
N GLY A 28 -6.67 10.50 -20.31
CA GLY A 28 -5.60 10.04 -21.19
C GLY A 28 -4.74 8.96 -20.50
N THR A 29 -4.22 8.02 -21.28
CA THR A 29 -3.33 6.97 -20.79
C THR A 29 -1.97 7.58 -20.45
N TYR A 30 -1.56 7.47 -19.18
CA TYR A 30 -0.16 7.67 -18.83
C TYR A 30 0.64 6.45 -19.32
N TYR A 31 1.63 6.68 -20.17
CA TYR A 31 2.55 5.65 -20.60
C TYR A 31 3.68 5.60 -19.60
N ASP A 32 3.60 4.62 -18.69
CA ASP A 32 4.67 4.35 -17.76
C ASP A 32 5.90 3.84 -18.53
N GLY A 33 7.08 4.38 -18.22
CA GLY A 33 8.35 4.03 -18.86
C GLY A 33 8.86 2.63 -18.52
N HIS A 34 7.98 1.80 -17.96
CA HIS A 34 8.19 0.45 -17.48
C HIS A 34 8.81 -0.48 -18.51
N GLU A 35 8.44 -0.30 -19.78
CA GLU A 35 8.88 -1.14 -20.92
C GLU A 35 10.18 -0.64 -21.57
N ARG A 36 10.84 0.38 -20.99
CA ARG A 36 12.13 0.83 -21.52
C ARG A 36 13.18 -0.29 -21.38
N PRO A 37 14.08 -0.48 -22.36
CA PRO A 37 15.06 -1.57 -22.34
C PRO A 37 15.91 -1.63 -21.07
N ASP A 38 16.36 -0.47 -20.56
CA ASP A 38 17.17 -0.36 -19.35
C ASP A 38 16.40 -0.74 -18.07
N VAL A 39 15.12 -0.38 -17.99
CA VAL A 39 14.23 -0.76 -16.87
C VAL A 39 13.97 -2.27 -16.86
N VAL A 40 13.73 -2.85 -18.04
CA VAL A 40 13.52 -4.29 -18.20
C VAL A 40 14.79 -5.08 -17.85
N GLU A 41 15.96 -4.61 -18.25
CA GLU A 41 17.24 -5.22 -17.91
C GLU A 41 17.48 -5.18 -16.39
N TYR A 42 17.31 -4.01 -15.76
CA TYR A 42 17.45 -3.88 -14.30
C TYR A 42 16.48 -4.80 -13.54
N ARG A 43 15.24 -4.95 -14.02
CA ARG A 43 14.27 -5.84 -13.39
C ARG A 43 14.73 -7.28 -13.35
N LYS A 44 15.38 -7.78 -14.41
CA LYS A 44 15.91 -9.15 -14.42
C LYS A 44 16.93 -9.35 -13.29
N LEU A 45 17.88 -8.41 -13.16
CA LEU A 45 18.88 -8.42 -12.08
C LEU A 45 18.22 -8.35 -10.70
N PHE A 46 17.20 -7.51 -10.54
CA PHE A 46 16.43 -7.40 -9.30
C PHE A 46 15.72 -8.71 -8.95
N LEU A 47 15.03 -9.33 -9.92
CA LEU A 47 14.32 -10.58 -9.71
C LEU A 47 15.27 -11.70 -9.32
N ASP A 48 16.40 -11.86 -10.01
CA ASP A 48 17.41 -12.86 -9.67
C ASP A 48 17.90 -12.70 -8.23
N LYS A 49 18.11 -11.45 -7.80
CA LYS A 49 18.50 -11.14 -6.43
C LYS A 49 17.41 -11.49 -5.42
N ILE A 50 16.14 -11.13 -5.68
CA ILE A 50 15.03 -11.46 -4.79
C ILE A 50 14.82 -12.98 -4.70
N TYR A 51 14.88 -13.70 -5.81
CA TYR A 51 14.79 -15.16 -5.83
C TYR A 51 15.91 -15.81 -5.00
N SER A 52 17.12 -15.25 -5.02
CA SER A 52 18.21 -15.75 -4.17
C SER A 52 17.92 -15.65 -2.67
N TYR A 53 17.10 -14.67 -2.28
CA TYR A 53 16.70 -14.45 -0.89
C TYR A 53 15.44 -15.24 -0.48
N GLU A 54 14.60 -15.63 -1.43
CA GLU A 54 13.31 -16.30 -1.16
C GLU A 54 13.47 -17.53 -0.25
N ARG A 55 14.56 -18.30 -0.38
CA ARG A 55 14.84 -19.46 0.48
C ARG A 55 15.01 -19.12 1.97
N TYR A 56 15.26 -17.86 2.29
CA TYR A 56 15.42 -17.35 3.65
C TYR A 56 14.19 -16.59 4.17
N MET A 57 13.13 -16.49 3.36
CA MET A 57 11.90 -15.78 3.74
C MET A 57 10.83 -16.77 4.18
N ALA A 58 9.95 -16.35 5.10
CA ALA A 58 8.75 -17.11 5.39
C ALA A 58 7.79 -17.11 4.19
N LYS A 59 6.98 -18.17 4.10
CA LYS A 59 5.88 -18.27 3.14
C LYS A 59 4.56 -18.19 3.87
N TYR A 60 3.51 -17.77 3.18
CA TYR A 60 2.15 -17.71 3.71
C TYR A 60 1.20 -18.44 2.77
N GLU A 61 0.45 -19.41 3.29
CA GLU A 61 -0.46 -20.24 2.49
C GLU A 61 -1.85 -20.36 3.13
N GLY A 62 -2.84 -20.72 2.31
CA GLY A 62 -4.23 -20.91 2.73
C GLY A 62 -5.04 -19.61 2.86
N GLU A 63 -6.34 -19.75 3.14
CA GLU A 63 -7.26 -18.59 3.29
C GLU A 63 -6.92 -17.70 4.49
N THR A 64 -6.32 -18.30 5.52
CA THR A 64 -5.90 -17.62 6.76
C THR A 64 -4.48 -17.05 6.68
N MET A 65 -3.76 -17.26 5.57
CA MET A 65 -2.37 -16.84 5.39
C MET A 65 -1.45 -17.34 6.51
N GLU A 66 -1.48 -18.65 6.77
CA GLU A 66 -0.67 -19.27 7.81
C GLU A 66 0.82 -19.18 7.48
N ARG A 67 1.61 -18.75 8.46
CA ARG A 67 3.04 -18.54 8.32
C ARG A 67 3.82 -19.85 8.37
N ILE A 68 4.56 -20.12 7.31
CA ILE A 68 5.48 -21.25 7.19
C ILE A 68 6.92 -20.71 7.26
N PRO A 69 7.67 -20.96 8.35
CA PRO A 69 9.05 -20.51 8.47
C PRO A 69 9.96 -21.19 7.43
N PRO A 70 11.03 -20.52 6.96
CA PRO A 70 11.98 -21.12 6.04
C PRO A 70 12.82 -22.20 6.73
N MET A 71 13.27 -23.18 5.95
CA MET A 71 14.27 -24.15 6.41
C MET A 71 15.65 -23.49 6.35
N LEU A 72 16.18 -23.11 7.52
CA LEU A 72 17.47 -22.44 7.66
C LEU A 72 18.55 -23.39 8.17
N GLU A 73 19.74 -23.31 7.57
CA GLU A 73 20.95 -23.93 8.15
C GLU A 73 21.39 -23.17 9.40
N SER A 74 22.18 -23.81 10.27
CA SER A 74 22.53 -23.33 11.62
C SER A 74 23.18 -21.94 11.71
N ASN A 75 23.67 -21.37 10.60
CA ASN A 75 24.26 -20.03 10.55
C ASN A 75 23.44 -19.01 9.75
N ASN A 76 22.33 -19.41 9.13
CA ASN A 76 21.51 -18.53 8.31
C ASN A 76 20.41 -17.88 9.16
N LYS A 77 20.17 -16.60 8.90
CA LYS A 77 19.08 -15.85 9.54
C LYS A 77 17.91 -15.73 8.57
N GLU A 78 16.71 -15.72 9.13
CA GLU A 78 15.52 -15.37 8.36
C GLU A 78 15.63 -13.93 7.83
N ILE A 79 15.22 -13.74 6.58
CA ILE A 79 15.13 -12.44 5.94
C ILE A 79 13.66 -12.03 5.91
N ILE A 80 13.36 -10.86 6.46
CA ILE A 80 12.02 -10.25 6.37
C ILE A 80 12.06 -9.23 5.23
N LEU A 81 11.24 -9.47 4.20
CA LEU A 81 11.07 -8.51 3.12
C LEU A 81 10.27 -7.30 3.62
N VAL A 82 10.84 -6.11 3.47
CA VAL A 82 10.16 -4.85 3.71
C VAL A 82 10.05 -4.12 2.38
N THR A 83 8.81 -3.86 1.96
CA THR A 83 8.47 -3.11 0.75
C THR A 83 8.08 -1.68 1.10
N HIS A 84 8.26 -0.77 0.16
CA HIS A 84 7.94 0.64 0.28
C HIS A 84 7.13 1.08 -0.94
N ASP A 85 6.14 1.93 -0.73
CA ASP A 85 5.42 2.58 -1.82
C ASP A 85 4.86 3.94 -1.38
N GLU A 86 4.57 4.76 -2.37
CA GLU A 86 4.01 6.11 -2.23
C GLU A 86 2.66 6.20 -2.95
N CYS A 87 1.68 6.81 -2.30
CA CYS A 87 0.37 7.02 -2.91
C CYS A 87 -0.14 8.44 -2.69
N ILE A 88 -0.74 9.02 -3.73
CA ILE A 88 -1.36 10.33 -3.67
C ILE A 88 -2.89 10.16 -3.69
N PHE A 89 -3.53 10.75 -2.68
CA PHE A 89 -4.99 10.84 -2.59
C PHE A 89 -5.42 12.28 -2.86
N TYR A 90 -6.35 12.46 -3.78
CA TYR A 90 -6.89 13.76 -4.14
C TYR A 90 -8.28 13.98 -3.55
N SER A 91 -8.61 15.23 -3.23
CA SER A 91 -9.90 15.62 -2.63
C SER A 91 -11.08 15.32 -3.54
N ASN A 92 -10.86 15.36 -4.86
CA ASN A 92 -11.88 15.05 -5.86
C ASN A 92 -11.74 13.62 -6.42
N ASP A 93 -10.94 12.75 -5.79
CA ASP A 93 -10.97 11.33 -6.10
C ASP A 93 -12.36 10.78 -5.76
N GLY A 94 -13.00 10.21 -6.77
CA GLY A 94 -14.37 9.72 -6.66
C GLY A 94 -14.71 8.81 -7.81
N LYS A 95 -15.90 8.21 -7.76
CA LYS A 95 -16.37 7.28 -8.79
C LYS A 95 -16.26 7.93 -10.16
N ARG A 96 -15.48 7.37 -11.08
CA ARG A 96 -15.31 7.92 -12.45
C ARG A 96 -16.52 7.67 -13.35
N GLY A 97 -17.38 6.73 -12.92
CA GLY A 97 -18.65 6.43 -13.57
C GLY A 97 -19.83 6.92 -12.75
N VAL A 98 -20.74 7.63 -13.41
CA VAL A 98 -21.96 8.19 -12.80
C VAL A 98 -23.16 7.87 -13.67
N TRP A 99 -24.29 7.58 -13.02
CA TRP A 99 -25.59 7.50 -13.68
C TRP A 99 -26.14 8.92 -13.83
N THR A 100 -26.38 9.33 -15.06
CA THR A 100 -26.82 10.68 -15.39
C THR A 100 -28.04 10.60 -16.29
N LYS A 101 -28.97 11.55 -16.13
CA LYS A 101 -30.12 11.62 -17.02
C LYS A 101 -29.61 11.96 -18.42
N THR A 102 -30.17 11.31 -19.44
CA THR A 102 -29.77 11.50 -20.83
C THR A 102 -29.90 12.97 -21.21
N GLY A 103 -28.78 13.60 -21.59
CA GLY A 103 -28.71 15.03 -21.92
C GLY A 103 -28.21 15.92 -20.77
N GLU A 104 -28.14 15.42 -19.54
CA GLU A 104 -27.57 16.13 -18.39
C GLU A 104 -26.10 15.73 -18.17
N LEU A 105 -25.23 16.72 -18.02
CA LEU A 105 -23.84 16.53 -17.64
C LEU A 105 -23.69 16.96 -16.18
N PRO A 106 -23.46 16.04 -15.22
CA PRO A 106 -23.24 16.42 -13.84
C PRO A 106 -21.97 17.24 -13.75
N LEU A 107 -22.10 18.47 -13.25
CA LEU A 107 -20.96 19.35 -13.03
C LEU A 107 -20.09 18.77 -11.92
N ARG A 108 -18.82 18.49 -12.24
CA ARG A 108 -17.78 18.19 -11.25
C ARG A 108 -16.91 19.40 -11.03
N LYS A 109 -16.38 19.51 -9.81
CA LYS A 109 -15.30 20.46 -9.53
C LYS A 109 -14.17 20.20 -10.51
N LYS A 110 -13.69 21.26 -11.16
CA LYS A 110 -12.60 21.19 -12.15
C LYS A 110 -11.30 20.78 -11.45
N GLY A 111 -10.59 19.81 -12.03
CA GLY A 111 -9.30 19.31 -11.52
C GLY A 111 -9.42 18.39 -10.30
N ASN A 112 -8.28 17.89 -9.83
CA ASN A 112 -8.23 16.89 -8.76
C ASN A 112 -8.41 17.49 -7.34
N GLY A 113 -8.38 18.81 -7.20
CA GLY A 113 -8.44 19.47 -5.89
C GLY A 113 -7.13 19.34 -5.11
N ARG A 114 -7.18 19.49 -3.77
CA ARG A 114 -6.00 19.31 -2.91
C ARG A 114 -5.64 17.83 -2.81
N SER A 115 -4.36 17.50 -2.69
CA SER A 115 -3.91 16.15 -2.42
C SER A 115 -3.18 16.02 -1.09
N ILE A 116 -3.11 14.77 -0.61
CA ILE A 116 -2.17 14.30 0.40
C ILE A 116 -1.41 13.13 -0.20
N MET A 117 -0.10 13.13 -0.06
CA MET A 117 0.78 12.03 -0.41
C MET A 117 1.16 11.30 0.87
N VAL A 118 1.11 9.98 0.81
CA VAL A 118 1.43 9.09 1.91
C VAL A 118 2.54 8.16 1.45
N SER A 119 3.59 8.08 2.25
CA SER A 119 4.69 7.13 2.07
C SER A 119 4.71 6.15 3.23
N GLU A 120 4.78 4.85 2.96
CA GLU A 120 4.66 3.81 3.98
C GLU A 120 5.54 2.60 3.65
N PHE A 121 5.99 1.92 4.69
CA PHE A 121 6.69 0.64 4.58
C PHE A 121 5.84 -0.48 5.14
N LEU A 122 5.85 -1.61 4.44
CA LEU A 122 5.03 -2.78 4.73
C LEU A 122 5.91 -4.03 4.71
N SER A 123 5.64 -4.96 5.61
CA SER A 123 6.12 -6.34 5.51
C SER A 123 4.94 -7.29 5.64
N GLU A 124 5.03 -8.46 5.04
CA GLU A 124 3.99 -9.50 5.17
C GLU A 124 3.87 -9.97 6.63
N GLU A 125 5.00 -10.04 7.33
CA GLU A 125 5.09 -10.55 8.70
C GLU A 125 4.53 -9.60 9.77
N CYS A 126 4.63 -8.29 9.56
CA CYS A 126 4.27 -7.28 10.57
C CYS A 126 3.20 -6.31 10.07
N GLY A 127 2.80 -6.39 8.80
CA GLY A 127 2.00 -5.36 8.15
C GLY A 127 2.72 -4.03 8.16
N ARG A 128 2.09 -3.01 8.76
CA ARG A 128 2.69 -1.68 8.93
C ARG A 128 3.74 -1.72 10.03
N LEU A 129 4.91 -1.14 9.77
CA LEU A 129 5.95 -0.98 10.77
C LEU A 129 5.56 0.09 11.80
N LYS A 130 4.90 -0.36 12.86
CA LYS A 130 4.35 0.47 13.92
C LYS A 130 4.53 -0.17 15.29
N LEU A 131 5.05 0.61 16.24
CA LEU A 131 5.11 0.26 17.64
C LEU A 131 3.73 0.38 18.29
N ASN A 132 3.40 -0.59 19.15
CA ASN A 132 2.24 -0.47 20.01
C ASN A 132 2.47 0.59 21.12
N ALA A 133 1.42 0.98 21.83
CA ALA A 133 1.50 2.05 22.82
C ALA A 133 2.53 1.77 23.93
N GLN A 134 2.64 0.52 24.39
CA GLN A 134 3.58 0.14 25.42
C GLN A 134 5.03 0.17 24.91
N GLN A 135 5.29 -0.42 23.74
CA GLN A 135 6.62 -0.41 23.10
C GLN A 135 7.11 1.02 22.85
N HIS A 136 6.22 1.92 22.43
CA HIS A 136 6.57 3.32 22.23
C HIS A 136 6.79 4.08 23.55
N GLN A 137 6.05 3.77 24.61
CA GLN A 137 6.31 4.31 25.95
C GLN A 137 7.69 3.89 26.48
N GLU A 138 8.07 2.62 26.26
CA GLU A 138 9.40 2.09 26.61
C GLU A 138 10.52 2.70 25.74
N ASN A 139 10.19 3.19 24.54
CA ASN A 139 11.14 3.71 23.55
C ASN A 139 10.68 5.08 23.01
N SER A 140 10.46 6.04 23.90
CA SER A 140 9.85 7.35 23.56
C SER A 140 10.66 8.21 22.59
N SER A 141 11.96 7.94 22.45
CA SER A 141 12.84 8.60 21.48
C SER A 141 12.60 8.13 20.03
N ILE A 142 12.03 6.93 19.85
CA ILE A 142 11.81 6.32 18.54
C ILE A 142 10.39 6.64 18.08
N PRO A 143 10.18 7.11 16.83
CA PRO A 143 8.84 7.36 16.32
C PRO A 143 7.93 6.13 16.41
N GLN A 144 6.65 6.36 16.71
CA GLN A 144 5.71 5.26 16.83
C GLN A 144 5.47 4.52 15.50
N GLU A 145 5.47 5.23 14.37
CA GLU A 145 5.32 4.65 13.04
C GLU A 145 6.23 5.35 12.02
N ALA A 146 6.62 4.62 10.99
CA ALA A 146 7.51 5.11 9.93
C ALA A 146 6.81 5.96 8.85
N ARG A 147 5.48 6.04 8.91
CA ARG A 147 4.67 6.70 7.88
C ARG A 147 5.01 8.19 7.79
N THR A 148 5.15 8.66 6.55
CA THR A 148 5.33 10.09 6.27
C THR A 148 4.18 10.61 5.41
N TYR A 149 3.78 11.85 5.69
CA TYR A 149 2.78 12.58 4.92
C TYR A 149 3.42 13.80 4.27
N LEU A 150 2.96 14.14 3.08
CA LEU A 150 3.40 15.33 2.36
C LEU A 150 2.20 15.94 1.63
N GLN A 151 2.12 17.27 1.56
CA GLN A 151 1.12 17.99 0.79
C GLN A 151 1.68 18.37 -0.58
N PRO A 152 1.30 17.66 -1.66
CA PRO A 152 1.95 17.86 -2.94
C PRO A 152 1.63 19.22 -3.55
N GLY A 153 2.63 19.87 -4.15
CA GLY A 153 2.41 21.06 -4.97
C GLY A 153 3.60 22.03 -5.01
N LYS A 154 3.67 22.80 -6.10
CA LYS A 154 4.73 23.79 -6.36
C LYS A 154 4.83 24.88 -5.28
N ASP A 155 3.69 25.28 -4.73
CA ASP A 155 3.59 26.28 -3.64
C ASP A 155 3.29 25.62 -2.28
N ARG A 156 3.74 24.37 -2.10
CA ARG A 156 3.58 23.58 -0.88
C ARG A 156 4.89 22.87 -0.55
N GLU A 157 4.82 21.61 -0.13
CA GLU A 157 5.97 20.81 0.30
C GLU A 157 6.67 20.10 -0.88
N GLY A 158 6.31 20.43 -2.13
CA GLY A 158 6.89 19.79 -3.31
C GLY A 158 6.28 18.43 -3.61
N TYR A 159 7.08 17.49 -4.11
CA TYR A 159 6.72 16.08 -4.30
C TYR A 159 7.73 15.23 -3.52
N TRP A 160 7.43 13.94 -3.34
CA TRP A 160 8.41 13.03 -2.75
C TRP A 160 9.72 13.02 -3.54
N THR A 161 10.83 12.92 -2.81
CA THR A 161 12.18 12.92 -3.37
C THR A 161 13.00 11.83 -2.70
N SER A 162 14.18 11.54 -3.26
CA SER A 162 15.13 10.62 -2.66
C SER A 162 15.58 11.05 -1.25
N GLU A 163 15.63 12.34 -0.96
CA GLU A 163 15.98 12.87 0.37
C GLU A 163 14.91 12.47 1.40
N HIS A 164 13.63 12.63 1.06
CA HIS A 164 12.53 12.18 1.91
C HIS A 164 12.58 10.66 2.16
N LEU A 165 12.95 9.86 1.15
CA LEU A 165 13.13 8.42 1.30
C LEU A 165 14.29 8.09 2.27
N ILE A 166 15.43 8.76 2.16
CA ILE A 166 16.57 8.56 3.05
C ILE A 166 16.17 8.89 4.50
N ASP A 167 15.52 10.02 4.72
CA ASP A 167 15.04 10.43 6.05
C ASP A 167 14.04 9.43 6.64
N GLN A 168 13.17 8.87 5.80
CA GLN A 168 12.22 7.85 6.23
C GLN A 168 12.91 6.52 6.54
N LEU A 169 13.92 6.12 5.76
CA LEU A 169 14.71 4.91 5.97
C LEU A 169 15.43 4.91 7.32
N GLU A 170 15.97 6.05 7.76
CA GLU A 170 16.60 6.14 9.09
C GLU A 170 15.60 5.84 10.22
N LYS A 171 14.39 6.39 10.13
CA LYS A 171 13.32 6.11 11.12
C LYS A 171 12.95 4.62 11.15
N ILE A 172 12.96 3.96 9.98
CA ILE A 172 12.57 2.55 9.86
C ILE A 172 13.60 1.62 10.44
N LYS A 173 14.90 1.93 10.33
CA LYS A 173 15.95 1.09 10.92
C LYS A 173 15.72 0.91 12.42
N GLU A 174 15.36 1.99 13.12
CA GLU A 174 15.08 1.96 14.55
C GLU A 174 13.81 1.14 14.86
N ILE A 175 12.71 1.43 14.17
CA ILE A 175 11.42 0.75 14.38
C ILE A 175 11.52 -0.75 14.05
N SER A 176 12.13 -1.10 12.92
CA SER A 176 12.28 -2.49 12.47
C SER A 176 13.16 -3.30 13.43
N SER A 177 14.27 -2.75 13.91
CA SER A 177 15.13 -3.39 14.90
C SER A 177 14.35 -3.72 16.18
N LEU A 178 13.55 -2.76 16.68
CA LEU A 178 12.70 -3.00 17.84
C LEU A 178 11.64 -4.09 17.59
N ILE A 179 10.89 -3.99 16.49
CA ILE A 179 9.84 -4.96 16.17
C ILE A 179 10.42 -6.37 16.07
N VAL A 180 11.56 -6.54 15.41
CA VAL A 180 12.25 -7.83 15.31
C VAL A 180 12.65 -8.35 16.69
N ASN A 181 13.22 -7.50 17.55
CA ASN A 181 13.62 -7.89 18.91
C ASN A 181 12.43 -8.32 19.78
N TYR A 182 11.32 -7.57 19.75
CA TYR A 182 10.11 -7.97 20.48
C TYR A 182 9.56 -9.30 19.98
N LYS A 183 9.62 -9.56 18.68
CA LYS A 183 9.13 -10.79 18.07
C LYS A 183 9.99 -12.01 18.39
N VAL A 184 11.32 -11.86 18.41
CA VAL A 184 12.24 -12.90 18.88
C VAL A 184 11.93 -13.30 20.32
N LYS A 185 11.67 -12.32 21.21
CA LYS A 185 11.28 -12.58 22.60
C LYS A 185 9.94 -13.32 22.70
N GLU A 186 8.94 -12.94 21.93
CA GLU A 186 7.64 -13.63 21.91
C GLU A 186 7.75 -15.09 21.46
N LEU A 187 8.59 -15.37 20.45
CA LEU A 187 8.83 -16.73 19.97
C LEU A 187 9.59 -17.59 20.99
N GLN A 188 10.59 -17.02 21.67
CA GLN A 188 11.32 -17.72 22.74
C GLN A 188 10.41 -18.06 23.92
N ASN A 189 9.50 -17.16 24.30
CA ASN A 189 8.56 -17.38 25.40
C ASN A 189 7.48 -18.43 25.11
N LYS A 190 7.24 -18.78 23.83
CA LYS A 190 6.28 -19.84 23.44
C LYS A 190 6.89 -21.26 23.49
N ILE A 191 8.20 -21.38 23.69
CA ILE A 191 8.93 -22.66 23.72
C ILE A 191 9.16 -23.15 25.17
N GLN A 192 8.80 -22.34 26.18
CA GLN A 192 8.75 -22.71 27.60
C GLN A 192 7.33 -23.09 28.04
#